data_AF-A0A422ZPB9-F1
#
_entry.id   AF-A0A422ZPB9-F1
#
_cell.length_a   1.000
_cell.length_b   1.000
_cell.length_c   1.000
_cell.angle_alpha   90.00
_cell.angle_beta   90.00
_cell.angle_gamma   90.00
#
_symmetry.space_group_name_H-M   'P 1'
#
loop_
_entity.id
_entity.type
_entity.pdbx_description
1 polymer ?
#
loop_
_entity_poly.entity_id
_entity_poly.type
_entity_poly.pdbx_seq_one_letter_code
_entity_poly.pdbx_strand_id
1 'polypeptide(L)'
;MKSLKIEYVDGKLVALERDGKSYMDLPVSAVHFTHSMKTNPYLKVEIEAGGEPYVPAEPAQPPAAAEKTVTVKEGELMPPDVSASKAERRSRHRNRNRNRSQ
;
A
#
# COMPACT_ATOMS: atom_id res chain seq x y z
N MET A 1 13.93 29.42 -13.45
CA MET A 1 13.48 28.03 -13.71
C MET A 1 12.73 27.56 -12.48
N LYS A 2 11.63 26.82 -12.62
CA LYS A 2 10.92 26.27 -11.45
C LYS A 2 11.63 25.00 -10.99
N SER A 3 12.15 24.97 -9.77
CA SER A 3 12.84 23.79 -9.22
C SER A 3 12.45 23.54 -7.77
N LEU A 4 12.50 22.27 -7.39
CA LEU A 4 12.32 21.81 -6.02
C LEU A 4 13.38 20.75 -5.73
N LYS A 5 14.15 20.93 -4.65
CA LYS A 5 15.10 19.97 -4.12
C LYS A 5 14.70 19.67 -2.68
N ILE A 6 14.57 18.38 -2.37
CA ILE A 6 14.29 17.87 -1.02
C ILE A 6 15.24 16.71 -0.79
N GLU A 7 16.03 16.78 0.27
CA GLU A 7 17.03 15.76 0.61
C GLU A 7 16.91 15.37 2.08
N TYR A 8 16.87 14.06 2.33
CA TYR A 8 16.86 13.47 3.66
C TYR A 8 18.05 12.53 3.83
N VAL A 9 18.71 12.61 4.98
CA VAL A 9 19.77 11.69 5.41
C VAL A 9 19.41 11.19 6.79
N ASP A 10 19.35 9.86 6.97
CA ASP A 10 18.97 9.22 8.23
C ASP A 10 17.66 9.75 8.84
N GLY A 11 16.67 10.03 7.97
CA GLY A 11 15.37 10.58 8.37
C GLY A 11 15.38 12.08 8.74
N LYS A 12 16.53 12.76 8.64
CA LYS A 12 16.65 14.21 8.88
C LYS A 12 16.65 14.96 7.56
N LEU A 13 15.85 16.02 7.48
CA LEU A 13 15.87 16.94 6.36
C LEU A 13 17.24 17.66 6.36
N VAL A 14 17.99 17.56 5.26
CA VAL A 14 19.31 18.19 5.11
C VAL A 14 19.34 19.27 4.03
N ALA A 15 18.43 19.20 3.05
CA ALA A 15 18.25 20.27 2.08
C ALA A 15 16.77 20.40 1.69
N LEU A 16 16.26 21.63 1.75
CA LEU A 16 14.98 22.01 1.18
C LEU A 16 15.19 23.31 0.42
N GLU A 17 15.13 23.22 -0.91
CA GLU A 17 15.34 24.38 -1.78
C GLU A 17 14.20 24.48 -2.80
N ARG A 18 13.71 25.69 -3.01
CA ARG A 18 12.78 26.02 -4.10
C ARG A 18 13.35 27.16 -4.91
N ASP A 19 13.44 26.97 -6.22
CA ASP A 19 13.93 27.98 -7.16
C ASP A 19 15.34 28.52 -6.75
N GLY A 20 16.16 27.66 -6.14
CA GLY A 20 17.49 27.98 -5.61
C GLY A 20 17.51 28.68 -4.25
N LYS A 21 16.37 28.92 -3.62
CA LYS A 21 16.27 29.48 -2.26
C LYS A 21 16.18 28.35 -1.25
N SER A 22 17.05 28.37 -0.24
CA SER A 22 16.98 27.45 0.91
C SER A 22 15.83 27.82 1.84
N TYR A 23 15.14 26.81 2.35
CA TYR A 23 14.09 26.90 3.38
C TYR A 23 14.52 26.20 4.68
N MET A 24 15.80 25.82 4.80
CA MET A 24 16.33 25.13 6.00
C MET A 24 16.31 25.99 7.26
N ASP A 25 16.34 27.32 7.12
CA ASP A 25 16.29 28.26 8.24
C ASP A 25 14.87 28.53 8.75
N LEU A 26 13.85 27.93 8.10
CA LEU A 26 12.44 28.11 8.45
C LEU A 26 11.92 26.87 9.19
N PRO A 27 10.99 27.04 10.15
CA PRO A 27 10.34 25.92 10.83
C PRO A 27 9.32 25.26 9.90
N VAL A 28 9.79 24.54 8.89
CA VAL A 28 8.94 23.89 7.88
C VAL A 28 8.23 22.68 8.49
N SER A 29 6.90 22.65 8.37
CA SER A 29 6.05 21.56 8.84
C SER A 29 5.63 20.63 7.71
N ALA A 30 5.35 21.19 6.53
CA ALA A 30 4.90 20.42 5.37
C ALA A 30 5.38 21.02 4.04
N VAL A 31 5.53 20.15 3.05
CA VAL A 31 5.84 20.51 1.66
C VAL A 31 4.83 19.85 0.74
N HIS A 32 3.97 20.66 0.13
CA HIS A 32 2.96 20.22 -0.82
C HIS A 32 3.40 20.56 -2.24
N PHE A 33 3.34 19.61 -3.17
CA PHE A 33 3.64 19.89 -4.56
C PHE A 33 2.77 19.10 -5.53
N THR A 34 2.48 19.75 -6.65
CA THR A 34 1.78 19.15 -7.79
C THR A 34 2.68 19.27 -9.01
N HIS A 35 2.96 18.13 -9.67
CA HIS A 35 3.75 18.10 -10.89
C HIS A 35 3.02 17.40 -12.03
N SER A 36 3.31 17.82 -13.26
CA SER A 36 2.82 17.19 -14.49
C SER A 36 3.92 17.24 -15.55
N MET A 37 4.16 16.14 -16.24
CA MET A 37 5.13 16.00 -17.35
C MET A 37 4.44 15.91 -18.72
N LYS A 38 3.18 16.35 -18.82
CA LYS A 38 2.43 16.39 -20.08
C LYS A 38 3.01 17.46 -21.02
N THR A 39 2.33 17.71 -22.14
CA THR A 39 2.70 18.69 -23.18
C THR A 39 3.18 20.03 -22.63
N ASN A 40 2.59 20.48 -21.52
CA ASN A 40 3.09 21.61 -20.73
C ASN A 40 3.55 21.11 -19.36
N PRO A 41 4.87 21.04 -19.11
CA PRO A 41 5.37 20.66 -17.80
C PRO A 41 4.98 21.74 -16.78
N TYR A 42 4.50 21.28 -15.62
CA TYR A 42 4.04 22.16 -14.55
C TYR A 42 4.58 21.66 -13.22
N LEU A 43 5.01 22.61 -12.39
CA LEU A 43 5.37 22.41 -11.01
C LEU A 43 4.76 23.55 -10.18
N LYS A 44 4.00 23.19 -9.15
CA LYS A 44 3.55 24.08 -8.08
C LYS A 44 4.00 23.51 -6.76
N VAL A 45 4.54 24.37 -5.91
CA VAL A 45 5.10 24.03 -4.60
C VAL A 45 4.55 25.02 -3.58
N GLU A 46 4.05 24.50 -2.48
CA GLU A 46 3.60 25.22 -1.29
C GLU A 46 4.37 24.65 -0.10
N ILE A 47 5.02 25.52 0.67
CA ILE A 47 5.81 25.15 1.85
C ILE A 47 5.12 25.81 3.03
N GLU A 48 4.66 24.98 3.97
CA GLU A 48 4.02 25.44 5.19
C GLU A 48 5.08 25.62 6.27
N ALA A 49 5.06 26.79 6.91
CA ALA A 49 5.88 27.09 8.07
C ALA A 49 4.99 26.99 9.32
N GLY A 50 5.47 26.28 10.33
CA GLY A 50 4.75 26.06 11.58
C GLY A 50 3.93 24.78 11.56
N GLY A 51 4.11 23.98 12.60
CA GLY A 51 3.43 22.72 12.84
C GLY A 51 4.17 21.94 13.93
N GLU A 52 3.43 21.21 14.74
CA GLU A 52 4.02 20.25 15.68
C GLU A 52 4.83 19.22 14.87
N PRO A 53 6.01 18.80 15.35
CA PRO A 53 6.81 17.80 14.67
C PRO A 53 5.95 16.55 14.41
N TYR A 54 5.89 16.10 13.16
CA TYR A 54 5.21 14.87 12.80
C TYR A 54 5.91 13.70 13.52
N VAL A 55 5.25 13.16 14.54
CA VAL A 55 5.63 11.90 15.17
C VAL A 55 5.00 10.79 14.32
N PRO A 56 5.79 9.92 13.66
CA PRO A 56 5.23 8.77 12.96
C PRO A 56 4.40 7.97 13.95
N ALA A 57 3.12 7.77 13.64
CA ALA A 57 2.30 6.84 14.41
C ALA A 57 2.97 5.46 14.33
N GLU A 58 3.31 4.90 15.48
CA GLU A 58 3.84 3.54 15.58
C GLU A 58 2.88 2.59 14.85
N PRO A 59 3.35 1.70 13.96
CA PRO A 59 2.47 0.80 13.25
C PRO A 59 1.70 -0.01 14.29
N ALA A 60 0.38 0.18 14.34
CA ALA A 60 -0.50 -0.60 15.19
C ALA A 60 -0.31 -2.08 14.83
N GLN A 61 0.36 -2.82 15.72
CA GLN A 61 0.58 -4.24 15.58
C GLN A 61 -0.80 -4.89 15.43
N PRO A 62 -1.08 -5.66 14.36
CA PRO A 62 -2.30 -6.44 14.31
C PRO A 62 -2.32 -7.34 15.54
N PRO A 63 -3.46 -7.50 16.24
CA PRO A 63 -3.52 -8.32 17.44
C PRO A 63 -2.99 -9.70 17.11
N ALA A 64 -1.90 -10.08 17.79
CA ALA A 64 -1.36 -11.43 17.75
C ALA A 64 -2.51 -12.38 18.11
N ALA A 65 -2.96 -13.15 17.13
CA ALA A 65 -3.92 -14.22 17.37
C ALA A 65 -3.29 -15.13 18.43
N ALA A 66 -3.96 -15.21 19.57
CA ALA A 66 -3.55 -16.01 20.71
C ALA A 66 -3.12 -17.41 20.25
N GLU A 67 -1.85 -17.73 20.47
CA GLU A 67 -1.31 -19.08 20.38
C GLU A 67 -2.13 -19.98 21.31
N LYS A 68 -3.03 -20.77 20.73
CA LYS A 68 -3.47 -22.01 21.37
C LYS A 68 -2.29 -22.96 21.30
N THR A 69 -1.64 -23.12 22.45
CA THR A 69 -0.84 -24.28 22.81
C THR A 69 -1.50 -25.56 22.30
N VAL A 70 -0.92 -26.16 21.25
CA VAL A 70 -1.12 -27.57 20.95
C VAL A 70 0.26 -28.21 21.02
N THR A 71 0.45 -28.88 22.15
CA THR A 71 1.56 -29.78 22.45
C THR A 71 1.74 -30.78 21.31
N VAL A 72 2.99 -30.86 20.83
CA VAL A 72 3.46 -31.88 19.89
C VAL A 72 3.20 -33.27 20.49
N LYS A 73 2.51 -34.13 19.74
CA LYS A 73 2.54 -35.57 19.95
C LYS A 73 2.84 -36.25 18.61
N GLU A 74 4.13 -36.50 18.43
CA GLU A 74 4.73 -37.42 17.49
C GLU A 74 4.10 -38.82 17.68
N GLY A 75 3.63 -39.47 16.59
CA GLY A 75 2.98 -40.77 16.69
C GLY A 75 2.16 -41.16 15.46
N GLU A 76 2.83 -41.88 14.57
CA GLU A 76 2.42 -42.64 13.39
C GLU A 76 1.04 -43.35 13.36
N LEU A 77 0.60 -43.60 12.11
CA LEU A 77 -0.29 -44.69 11.61
C LEU A 77 -1.82 -44.46 11.57
N MET A 78 -2.33 -44.17 10.35
CA MET A 78 -3.69 -44.54 9.92
C MET A 78 -3.81 -46.09 9.83
N PRO A 79 -5.03 -46.70 9.85
CA PRO A 79 -5.71 -47.04 8.58
C PRO A 79 -7.27 -47.06 8.70
N PRO A 80 -8.07 -47.72 7.82
CA PRO A 80 -9.15 -47.16 6.99
C PRO A 80 -10.55 -47.61 7.53
N ASP A 81 -11.75 -47.46 6.94
CA ASP A 81 -12.18 -47.59 5.55
C ASP A 81 -13.72 -47.30 5.43
N VAL A 82 -14.15 -47.02 4.19
CA VAL A 82 -15.49 -47.12 3.55
C VAL A 82 -16.80 -46.93 4.34
N SER A 83 -17.65 -46.03 3.83
CA SER A 83 -18.80 -46.48 3.02
C SER A 83 -19.36 -45.39 2.09
N ALA A 84 -19.74 -45.86 0.91
CA ALA A 84 -20.06 -45.16 -0.33
C ALA A 84 -21.28 -44.21 -0.22
N SER A 85 -21.50 -43.23 -1.12
CA SER A 85 -21.81 -43.51 -2.52
C SER A 85 -22.19 -42.24 -3.30
N LYS A 86 -21.54 -42.07 -4.46
CA LYS A 86 -22.16 -41.94 -5.79
C LYS A 86 -22.80 -40.61 -6.24
N ALA A 87 -22.49 -40.31 -7.52
CA ALA A 87 -23.08 -39.33 -8.45
C ALA A 87 -22.51 -37.89 -8.35
N GLU A 88 -21.54 -37.49 -9.18
CA GLU A 88 -21.69 -37.19 -10.62
C GLU A 88 -22.86 -36.19 -10.82
N ARG A 89 -22.64 -34.93 -11.23
CA ARG A 89 -22.41 -34.56 -12.64
C ARG A 89 -22.05 -33.08 -12.78
N ARG A 90 -21.05 -32.81 -13.62
CA ARG A 90 -20.72 -31.51 -14.22
C ARG A 90 -21.98 -30.79 -14.70
N SER A 91 -22.26 -29.58 -14.19
CA SER A 91 -23.20 -28.68 -14.86
C SER A 91 -22.47 -27.94 -15.99
N ARG A 92 -22.47 -28.56 -17.17
CA ARG A 92 -22.29 -27.85 -18.45
C ARG A 92 -23.67 -27.69 -19.08
N HIS A 93 -24.24 -26.50 -19.08
CA HIS A 93 -25.39 -26.18 -19.92
C HIS A 93 -25.44 -24.66 -20.10
N ARG A 94 -25.71 -24.10 -21.27
CA ARG A 94 -25.69 -24.50 -22.68
C ARG A 94 -25.99 -23.17 -23.40
N ASN A 95 -25.35 -22.95 -24.54
CA ASN A 95 -25.72 -22.00 -25.59
C ASN A 95 -27.15 -21.44 -25.53
N ARG A 96 -27.28 -20.11 -25.48
CA ARG A 96 -28.40 -19.41 -26.11
C ARG A 96 -27.88 -18.30 -27.00
N ASN A 97 -27.64 -18.71 -28.25
CA ASN A 97 -27.73 -17.89 -29.44
C ASN A 97 -29.04 -17.07 -29.42
N ARG A 98 -28.94 -15.74 -29.52
CA ARG A 98 -29.98 -14.89 -30.11
C ARG A 98 -29.32 -13.81 -30.96
N ASN A 99 -28.95 -14.21 -32.17
CA ASN A 99 -29.03 -13.32 -33.33
C ASN A 99 -30.39 -12.61 -33.33
N ARG A 100 -30.40 -11.28 -33.31
CA ARG A 100 -31.54 -10.50 -33.81
C ARG A 100 -31.01 -9.57 -34.90
N SER A 101 -31.16 -10.04 -36.13
CA SER A 101 -31.19 -9.22 -37.34
C SER A 101 -32.59 -8.60 -37.46
N GLN A 102 -32.62 -7.44 -38.14
CA GLN A 102 -33.75 -6.59 -38.54
C GLN A 102 -34.18 -5.56 -37.49
#